data_AF-A0A925V759-F1
#
_entry.id   AF-A0A925V759-F1
#
_cell.length_a   1.000
_cell.length_b   1.000
_cell.length_c   1.000
_cell.angle_alpha   90.00
_cell.angle_beta   90.00
_cell.angle_gamma   90.00
#
_symmetry.space_group_name_H-M   'P 1'
#
loop_
_entity.id
_entity.type
_entity.pdbx_description
1 polymer ?
#
loop_
_entity_poly.entity_id
_entity_poly.type
_entity_poly.pdbx_seq_one_letter_code
_entity_poly.pdbx_strand_id
1 'polypeptide(L)'
;QAAMAAMAEAGQRTLVEGIGALRPLFAALPDEIRERACALSATYDPGSVAASTRFMASGAQPFADGAELAAITAPVLLVPGTDPTHPFEVAEVYRRHLPRCAVRSVGPADYAAEIAAMIERELELERDA
;
A
#
# COMPACT_ATOMS: atom_id res chain seq x y z
N GLN A 1 16.90 9.54 -1.67
CA GLN A 1 16.77 10.01 -0.28
C GLN A 1 16.22 11.43 -0.17
N ALA A 2 16.80 12.44 -0.83
CA ALA A 2 16.33 13.83 -0.74
C ALA A 2 14.82 14.02 -1.10
N ALA A 3 14.34 13.35 -2.15
CA ALA A 3 12.94 13.41 -2.55
C ALA A 3 11.98 12.84 -1.48
N MET A 4 12.36 11.74 -0.81
CA MET A 4 11.54 11.14 0.25
C MET A 4 11.56 12.00 1.51
N ALA A 5 12.69 12.62 1.83
CA ALA A 5 12.79 13.58 2.94
C ALA A 5 11.89 14.81 2.71
N ALA A 6 11.92 15.38 1.50
CA ALA A 6 11.04 16.49 1.12
C ALA A 6 9.55 16.10 1.17
N MET A 7 9.22 14.86 0.76
CA MET A 7 7.86 14.33 0.87
C MET A 7 7.43 14.14 2.33
N ALA A 8 8.32 13.67 3.21
CA ALA A 8 8.05 13.58 4.64
C ALA A 8 7.86 14.94 5.30
N GLU A 9 8.69 15.92 4.96
CA GLU A 9 8.54 17.31 5.44
C GLU A 9 7.17 17.89 5.03
N ALA A 10 6.82 17.77 3.75
CA ALA A 10 5.51 18.20 3.26
C ALA A 10 4.35 17.46 3.95
N GLY A 11 4.50 16.16 4.18
CA GLY A 11 3.52 15.35 4.92
C GLY A 11 3.36 15.80 6.37
N GLN A 12 4.45 16.13 7.08
CA GLN A 12 4.37 16.63 8.46
C GLN A 12 3.63 17.97 8.56
N ARG A 13 3.82 18.87 7.58
CA ARG A 13 3.08 20.13 7.54
C ARG A 13 1.57 19.95 7.45
N THR A 14 1.09 18.83 6.89
CA THR A 14 -0.35 18.58 6.79
C THR A 14 -1.04 18.52 8.16
N LEU A 15 -0.31 18.18 9.24
CA LEU A 15 -0.85 18.17 10.60
C LEU A 15 -1.23 19.57 11.12
N VAL A 16 -0.59 20.62 10.60
CA VAL A 16 -0.75 22.00 11.07
C VAL A 16 -1.47 22.87 10.02
N GLU A 17 -1.09 22.72 8.76
CA GLU A 17 -1.58 23.52 7.63
C GLU A 17 -2.74 22.83 6.87
N GLY A 18 -3.06 21.59 7.24
CA GLY A 18 -4.02 20.75 6.51
C GLY A 18 -3.46 20.19 5.20
N ILE A 19 -4.27 19.41 4.49
CA ILE A 19 -3.90 18.76 3.22
C ILE A 19 -3.40 19.74 2.14
N GLY A 20 -3.82 21.01 2.21
CA GLY A 20 -3.35 22.06 1.30
C GLY A 20 -1.83 22.19 1.22
N ALA A 21 -1.11 21.80 2.27
CA ALA A 21 0.35 21.80 2.32
C ALA A 21 1.03 20.91 1.25
N LEU A 22 0.29 19.96 0.65
CA LEU A 22 0.80 19.08 -0.41
C LEU A 22 0.77 19.72 -1.80
N ARG A 23 -0.02 20.77 -2.03
CA ARG A 23 -0.21 21.39 -3.35
C ARG A 23 1.10 21.72 -4.09
N PRO A 24 2.17 22.22 -3.43
CA PRO A 24 3.44 22.48 -4.10
C PRO A 24 4.07 21.22 -4.73
N LEU A 25 3.83 20.02 -4.19
CA LEU A 25 4.35 18.76 -4.75
C LEU A 25 3.76 18.47 -6.14
N PHE A 26 2.59 19.00 -6.45
CA PHE A 26 1.91 18.82 -7.72
C PHE A 26 2.25 19.92 -8.73
N ALA A 27 3.03 20.94 -8.35
CA ALA A 27 3.27 22.12 -9.17
C ALA A 27 4.00 21.84 -10.50
N ALA A 28 4.72 20.72 -10.60
CA ALA A 28 5.41 20.31 -11.82
C ALA A 28 4.60 19.34 -12.72
N LEU A 29 3.42 18.91 -12.28
CA LEU A 29 2.59 17.97 -13.04
C LEU A 29 1.88 18.68 -14.21
N PRO A 30 1.61 18.01 -15.33
CA PRO A 30 0.72 18.51 -16.38
C PRO A 30 -0.65 18.88 -15.82
N ASP A 31 -1.32 19.88 -16.38
CA ASP A 31 -2.50 20.51 -15.76
C ASP A 31 -3.63 19.52 -15.44
N GLU A 32 -3.95 18.62 -16.36
CA GLU A 32 -4.99 17.60 -16.14
C GLU A 32 -4.64 16.64 -15.00
N ILE A 33 -3.36 16.27 -14.87
CA ILE A 33 -2.88 15.39 -13.80
C ILE A 33 -2.79 16.14 -12.47
N ARG A 34 -2.38 17.41 -12.50
CA ARG A 34 -2.30 18.30 -11.34
C ARG A 34 -3.68 18.50 -10.72
N GLU A 35 -4.70 18.77 -11.53
CA GLU A 35 -6.07 18.95 -11.05
C GLU A 35 -6.59 17.67 -10.39
N ARG A 36 -6.41 16.52 -11.04
CA ARG A 36 -6.79 15.23 -10.49
C ARG A 36 -6.03 14.89 -9.20
N ALA A 37 -4.74 15.15 -9.14
CA ALA A 37 -3.92 14.95 -7.95
C ALA A 37 -4.36 15.85 -6.80
N CYS A 38 -4.67 17.12 -7.08
CA CYS A 38 -5.21 18.05 -6.08
C CYS A 38 -6.56 17.56 -5.55
N ALA A 39 -7.49 17.18 -6.43
CA ALA A 39 -8.81 16.69 -6.05
C ALA A 39 -8.72 15.40 -5.21
N LEU A 40 -7.86 14.46 -5.61
CA LEU A 40 -7.62 13.24 -4.85
C LEU A 40 -6.99 13.54 -3.49
N SER A 41 -5.97 14.40 -3.45
CA SER A 41 -5.29 14.73 -2.19
C SER A 41 -6.26 15.31 -1.16
N ALA A 42 -7.25 16.09 -1.60
CA ALA A 42 -8.27 16.70 -0.75
C ALA A 42 -9.13 15.67 0.03
N THR A 43 -9.16 14.41 -0.40
CA THR A 43 -9.86 13.34 0.31
C THR A 43 -8.99 12.61 1.33
N TYR A 44 -7.71 12.97 1.45
CA TYR A 44 -6.79 12.31 2.37
C TYR A 44 -6.97 12.82 3.81
N ASP A 45 -6.75 11.92 4.76
CA ASP A 45 -6.60 12.27 6.16
C ASP A 45 -5.17 12.80 6.44
N PRO A 46 -5.01 14.01 7.00
CA PRO A 46 -3.69 14.58 7.31
C PRO A 46 -2.80 13.69 8.18
N GLY A 47 -3.37 13.03 9.20
CA GLY A 47 -2.63 12.14 10.09
C GLY A 47 -2.01 10.95 9.33
N SER A 48 -2.81 10.35 8.45
CA SER A 48 -2.42 9.24 7.59
C SER A 48 -1.34 9.63 6.59
N VAL A 49 -1.44 10.84 6.00
CA VAL A 49 -0.38 11.37 5.12
C VAL A 49 0.92 11.55 5.90
N ALA A 50 0.88 12.24 7.04
CA ALA A 50 2.08 12.50 7.84
C ALA A 50 2.76 11.20 8.31
N ALA A 51 1.96 10.20 8.70
CA ALA A 51 2.46 8.90 9.11
C ALA A 51 3.08 8.12 7.94
N SER A 52 2.39 8.01 6.80
CA SER A 52 2.85 7.25 5.64
C SER A 52 4.11 7.86 5.00
N THR A 53 4.18 9.19 4.85
CA THR A 53 5.38 9.83 4.27
C THR A 53 6.58 9.73 5.20
N ARG A 54 6.39 9.80 6.52
CA ARG A 54 7.46 9.57 7.50
C ARG A 54 8.00 8.14 7.42
N PHE A 55 7.11 7.16 7.30
CA PHE A 55 7.50 5.77 7.11
C PHE A 55 8.28 5.58 5.80
N MET A 56 7.82 6.15 4.68
CA MET A 56 8.56 6.10 3.42
C MET A 56 9.95 6.73 3.51
N ALA A 57 10.08 7.86 4.21
CA ALA A 57 11.36 8.56 4.36
C ALA A 57 12.34 7.86 5.30
N SER A 58 11.88 7.05 6.25
CA SER A 58 12.77 6.27 7.10
C SER A 58 13.48 5.15 6.33
N GLY A 59 12.94 4.76 5.17
CA GLY A 59 13.42 3.60 4.42
C GLY A 59 13.16 2.27 5.15
N ALA A 60 12.40 2.31 6.25
CA ALA A 60 12.00 1.10 6.96
C ALA A 60 11.18 0.20 6.03
N GLN A 61 11.42 -1.10 6.14
CA GLN A 61 10.57 -2.09 5.49
C GLN A 61 9.36 -2.39 6.39
N PRO A 62 8.19 -2.73 5.81
CA PRO A 62 7.00 -3.07 6.59
C PRO A 62 7.23 -4.27 7.51
N PHE A 63 8.13 -5.17 7.11
CA PHE A 63 8.53 -6.34 7.87
C PHE A 63 10.06 -6.39 7.97
N ALA A 64 10.58 -6.60 9.17
CA ALA A 64 12.01 -6.74 9.44
C ALA A 64 12.55 -8.10 8.99
N ASP A 65 11.75 -9.16 9.15
CA ASP A 65 12.10 -10.53 8.76
C ASP A 65 10.87 -11.40 8.49
N GLY A 66 11.11 -12.67 8.15
CA GLY A 66 10.06 -13.64 7.87
C GLY A 66 9.23 -14.07 9.08
N ALA A 67 9.72 -13.86 10.31
CA ALA A 67 8.94 -14.18 11.51
C ALA A 67 7.78 -13.20 11.71
N GLU A 68 7.97 -11.92 11.34
CA GLU A 68 6.87 -10.94 11.35
C GLU A 68 5.78 -11.28 10.32
N LEU A 69 6.17 -11.79 9.14
CA LEU A 69 5.23 -12.32 8.16
C LEU A 69 4.50 -13.57 8.68
N ALA A 70 5.21 -14.47 9.37
CA ALA A 70 4.63 -15.68 9.95
C ALA A 70 3.62 -15.39 11.08
N ALA A 71 3.70 -14.23 11.71
CA ALA A 71 2.75 -13.79 12.72
C ALA A 71 1.37 -13.39 12.14
N ILE A 72 1.27 -13.22 10.81
CA ILE A 72 0.00 -12.92 10.14
C ILE A 72 -0.86 -14.20 10.09
N THR A 73 -1.86 -14.26 10.94
CA THR A 73 -2.80 -15.40 11.04
C THR A 73 -4.07 -15.21 10.22
N ALA A 74 -4.33 -14.00 9.75
CA ALA A 74 -5.42 -13.72 8.83
C ALA A 74 -5.19 -14.42 7.48
N PRO A 75 -6.24 -14.82 6.75
CA PRO A 75 -6.15 -15.25 5.37
C PRO A 75 -5.51 -14.16 4.50
N VAL A 76 -4.58 -14.55 3.63
CA VAL A 76 -3.88 -13.61 2.74
C VAL A 76 -4.02 -14.02 1.29
N LEU A 77 -4.51 -13.10 0.46
CA LEU A 77 -4.41 -13.16 -1.00
C LEU A 77 -3.12 -12.44 -1.41
N LEU A 78 -2.18 -13.19 -2.00
CA LEU A 78 -0.94 -12.65 -2.55
C LEU A 78 -1.00 -12.63 -4.08
N VAL A 79 -0.95 -11.44 -4.65
CA VAL A 79 -0.86 -11.24 -6.10
C VAL A 79 0.56 -10.77 -6.44
N PRO A 80 1.38 -11.58 -7.13
CA PRO A 80 2.72 -11.18 -7.52
C PRO A 80 2.69 -9.96 -8.46
N GLY A 81 3.62 -9.03 -8.23
CA GLY A 81 3.81 -7.90 -9.12
C GLY A 81 4.34 -8.34 -10.49
N THR A 82 4.07 -7.53 -11.51
CA THR A 82 4.51 -7.75 -12.90
C THR A 82 5.49 -6.70 -13.38
N ASP A 83 5.79 -5.71 -12.55
CA ASP A 83 6.67 -4.59 -12.88
C ASP A 83 8.04 -4.72 -12.18
N PRO A 84 9.09 -4.07 -12.72
CA PRO A 84 10.44 -4.17 -12.16
C PRO A 84 10.59 -3.67 -10.71
N THR A 85 9.66 -2.83 -10.22
CA THR A 85 9.66 -2.33 -8.84
C THR A 85 9.05 -3.35 -7.87
N HIS A 86 8.20 -4.24 -8.37
CA HIS A 86 7.56 -5.32 -7.61
C HIS A 86 7.87 -6.68 -8.25
N PRO A 87 9.13 -7.12 -8.23
CA PRO A 87 9.54 -8.35 -8.89
C PRO A 87 8.90 -9.58 -8.24
N PHE A 88 8.63 -10.60 -9.06
CA PHE A 88 7.97 -11.83 -8.65
C PHE A 88 8.67 -12.53 -7.48
N GLU A 89 10.00 -12.43 -7.42
CA GLU A 89 10.85 -13.02 -6.37
C GLU A 89 10.51 -12.48 -4.97
N VAL A 90 10.03 -11.24 -4.87
CA VAL A 90 9.56 -10.69 -3.58
C VAL A 90 8.29 -11.42 -3.13
N ALA A 91 7.36 -11.70 -4.04
CA ALA A 91 6.17 -12.48 -3.70
C ALA A 91 6.54 -13.90 -3.24
N GLU A 92 7.58 -14.50 -3.82
CA GLU A 92 8.08 -15.81 -3.35
C GLU A 92 8.61 -15.78 -1.92
N VAL A 93 9.25 -14.68 -1.49
CA VAL A 93 9.65 -14.51 -0.09
C VAL A 93 8.41 -14.50 0.81
N TYR A 94 7.40 -13.72 0.47
CA TYR A 94 6.17 -13.59 1.26
C TYR A 94 5.43 -14.92 1.36
N ARG A 95 5.28 -15.62 0.23
CA ARG A 95 4.64 -16.95 0.14
C ARG A 95 5.27 -17.98 1.07
N ARG A 96 6.59 -17.92 1.30
CA ARG A 96 7.31 -18.87 2.16
C ARG A 96 7.03 -18.67 3.65
N HIS A 97 6.66 -17.46 4.05
CA HIS A 97 6.51 -17.09 5.46
C HIS A 97 5.05 -16.94 5.90
N LEU A 98 4.14 -16.59 4.98
CA LEU A 98 2.73 -16.41 5.29
C LEU A 98 2.01 -17.78 5.43
N PRO A 99 1.48 -18.13 6.61
CA PRO A 99 0.95 -19.47 6.88
C PRO A 99 -0.37 -19.77 6.17
N ARG A 100 -1.17 -18.75 5.88
CA ARG A 100 -2.50 -18.86 5.22
C ARG A 100 -2.53 -18.06 3.93
N CYS A 101 -1.60 -18.36 3.02
CA CYS A 101 -1.40 -17.60 1.79
C CYS A 101 -1.96 -18.32 0.56
N ALA A 102 -2.87 -17.66 -0.16
CA ALA A 102 -3.30 -18.05 -1.49
C ALA A 102 -2.62 -17.14 -2.53
N VAL A 103 -1.86 -17.73 -3.45
CA VAL A 103 -1.22 -16.97 -4.54
C VAL A 103 -2.09 -16.98 -5.79
N ARG A 104 -2.25 -15.82 -6.42
CA ARG A 104 -2.99 -15.64 -7.68
C ARG A 104 -2.20 -14.78 -8.64
N SER A 105 -1.97 -15.28 -9.86
CA SER A 105 -1.38 -14.49 -10.94
C SER A 105 -2.51 -13.97 -11.83
N VAL A 106 -3.05 -12.81 -11.48
CA VAL A 106 -4.20 -12.18 -12.17
C VAL A 106 -3.89 -10.72 -12.49
N GLY A 107 -4.61 -10.15 -13.45
CA GLY A 107 -4.49 -8.74 -13.80
C GLY A 107 -5.39 -7.83 -12.93
N PRO A 108 -5.19 -6.50 -12.96
CA PRO A 108 -6.00 -5.56 -12.18
C PRO A 108 -7.51 -5.65 -12.42
N ALA A 109 -7.93 -6.07 -13.62
CA ALA A 109 -9.33 -6.26 -13.97
C ALA A 109 -10.01 -7.36 -13.12
N ASP A 110 -9.24 -8.33 -12.62
CA ASP A 110 -9.76 -9.50 -11.92
C ASP A 110 -9.57 -9.41 -10.39
N TYR A 111 -8.92 -8.36 -9.88
CA TYR A 111 -8.62 -8.22 -8.45
C TYR A 111 -9.88 -8.27 -7.58
N ALA A 112 -10.94 -7.59 -8.00
CA ALA A 112 -12.20 -7.58 -7.26
C ALA A 112 -12.81 -8.98 -7.14
N ALA A 113 -12.73 -9.79 -8.20
CA ALA A 113 -13.26 -11.15 -8.22
C ALA A 113 -12.45 -12.08 -7.30
N GLU A 114 -11.12 -12.01 -7.33
CA GLU A 114 -10.27 -12.85 -6.46
C GLU A 114 -10.41 -12.45 -4.98
N ILE A 115 -10.55 -11.16 -4.67
CA ILE A 115 -10.82 -10.69 -3.30
C ILE A 115 -12.17 -11.23 -2.81
N ALA A 116 -13.23 -11.12 -3.62
CA ALA A 116 -14.54 -11.64 -3.26
C ALA A 116 -14.50 -13.16 -3.03
N ALA A 117 -13.86 -13.91 -3.93
CA ALA A 117 -13.73 -15.37 -3.82
C ALA A 117 -12.89 -15.81 -2.60
N MET A 118 -11.94 -15.00 -2.13
CA MET A 118 -11.25 -15.26 -0.87
C MET A 118 -12.19 -15.04 0.31
N ILE A 119 -12.92 -13.93 0.35
CA ILE A 119 -13.84 -13.60 1.44
C ILE A 119 -14.92 -14.67 1.56
N GLU A 120 -15.55 -15.07 0.45
CA GLU A 120 -16.59 -16.10 0.44
C GLU A 120 -16.10 -17.42 1.03
N ARG A 121 -14.92 -17.88 0.60
CA ARG A 121 -14.29 -19.11 1.11
C ARG A 121 -14.03 -19.07 2.62
N GLU A 122 -13.57 -17.92 3.12
CA GLU A 122 -13.27 -17.77 4.55
C GLU A 122 -14.55 -17.73 5.40
N LEU A 123 -15.60 -17.08 4.89
CA LEU A 123 -16.93 -17.10 5.51
C LEU A 123 -17.53 -18.52 5.52
N GLU A 124 -17.29 -19.33 4.49
CA GLU A 124 -17.72 -20.74 4.48
C GLU A 124 -16.97 -21.57 5.54
N LEU A 125 -15.65 -21.41 5.64
CA LEU A 125 -14.84 -22.11 6.63
C LEU A 125 -15.23 -21.75 8.07
N GLU A 126 -15.59 -20.50 8.34
CA GLU A 126 -16.07 -20.07 9.66
C GLU A 126 -17.44 -20.66 10.02
N ARG A 127 -18.28 -20.97 9.03
CA ARG A 127 -19.61 -21.57 9.26
C ARG A 127 -19.55 -23.06 9.58
N ASP A 128 -18.49 -23.72 9.13
CA ASP A 128 -18.27 -25.16 9.30
C ASP A 128 -17.38 -25.49 10.54
N ALA A 129 -16.86 -24.48 11.24
CA ALA A 129 -16.00 -24.60 12.43
C ALA A 129 -16.77 -24.52 13.76
#